data_AF-A0AAN8NZT2-F1
#
_entry.id   AF-A0AAN8NZT2-F1
#
_cell.length_a   1.000
_cell.length_b   1.000
_cell.length_c   1.000
_cell.angle_alpha   90.00
_cell.angle_beta   90.00
_cell.angle_gamma   90.00
#
_symmetry.space_group_name_H-M   'P 1'
#
loop_
_entity.id
_entity.type
_entity.pdbx_description
1 polymer ?
#
loop_
_entity_poly.entity_id
_entity_poly.type
_entity_poly.pdbx_seq_one_letter_code
_entity_poly.pdbx_strand_id
1 'polypeptide(L)'
;MNVHKRCEESVPNLCGCDHTERRGRIQLKIDCIGNKLTIEVKQGKNLIPMDPNGLSDPYVKLKLIPDSDNVKRKTKTIKACLNPVWNETISL
;
A
#
# COMPACT_ATOMS: atom_id res chain seq x y z
N MET A 1 0.19 23.82 1.36
CA MET A 1 0.34 22.46 0.78
C MET A 1 -0.54 22.42 -0.46
N ASN A 2 -0.05 22.00 -1.62
CA ASN A 2 -0.88 21.93 -2.84
C ASN A 2 -1.67 20.62 -2.82
N VAL A 3 -2.98 20.72 -2.59
CA VAL A 3 -3.89 19.58 -2.42
C VAL A 3 -5.15 19.85 -3.25
N HIS A 4 -5.73 18.81 -3.85
CA HIS A 4 -7.02 18.94 -4.53
C HIS A 4 -8.12 19.30 -3.52
N LYS A 5 -9.06 20.20 -3.89
CA LYS A 5 -10.15 20.67 -3.02
C LYS A 5 -10.93 19.55 -2.31
N ARG A 6 -11.19 18.43 -3.01
CA ARG A 6 -11.89 17.26 -2.48
C ARG A 6 -11.11 16.44 -1.44
N CYS A 7 -9.80 16.67 -1.33
CA CYS A 7 -8.90 15.94 -0.44
C CYS A 7 -8.48 16.78 0.77
N GLU A 8 -8.86 18.06 0.86
CA GLU A 8 -8.43 18.97 1.93
C GLU A 8 -8.82 18.47 3.32
N GLU A 9 -10.05 18.00 3.49
CA GLU A 9 -10.56 17.46 4.77
C GLU A 9 -9.88 16.13 5.17
N SER A 10 -9.32 15.40 4.21
CA SER A 10 -8.61 14.14 4.44
C SER A 10 -7.12 14.35 4.71
N VAL A 11 -6.60 15.59 4.60
CA VAL A 11 -5.20 15.88 4.92
C VAL A 11 -5.05 15.93 6.44
N PRO A 12 -4.31 15.00 7.06
CA PRO A 12 -4.04 15.12 8.49
C PRO A 12 -3.20 16.38 8.76
N ASN A 13 -3.51 17.07 9.85
CA ASN A 13 -2.66 18.16 10.35
C ASN A 13 -1.30 17.58 10.75
N LEU A 14 -0.36 17.61 9.80
CA LEU A 14 0.98 17.05 9.92
C LEU A 14 1.95 17.97 10.70
N CYS A 15 1.47 19.11 11.24
CA CYS A 15 2.28 19.93 12.13
C CYS A 15 2.36 19.27 13.52
N GLY A 16 3.54 18.76 13.88
CA GLY A 16 3.82 18.24 15.23
C GLY A 16 3.51 16.75 15.48
N CYS A 17 3.04 16.00 14.48
CA CYS A 17 2.79 14.56 14.61
C CYS A 17 4.00 13.73 14.16
N ASP A 18 4.30 12.69 14.94
CA ASP A 18 5.40 11.73 14.82
C ASP A 18 5.87 11.51 13.36
N HIS A 19 7.11 11.92 13.07
CA HIS A 19 7.68 11.86 11.71
C HIS A 19 7.89 10.42 11.19
N THR A 20 7.70 9.41 12.04
CA THR A 20 8.09 8.02 11.75
C THR A 20 7.07 7.23 10.94
N GLU A 21 5.76 7.53 10.99
CA GLU A 21 4.70 6.75 10.33
C GLU A 21 3.72 7.62 9.52
N ARG A 22 4.19 8.19 8.40
CA ARG A 22 3.37 9.10 7.57
C ARG A 22 2.30 8.43 6.72
N ARG A 23 2.49 7.17 6.30
CA ARG A 23 1.59 6.47 5.34
C ARG A 23 1.07 5.11 5.83
N GLY A 24 1.23 4.84 7.13
CA GLY A 24 1.03 3.52 7.71
C GLY A 24 2.21 2.59 7.49
N ARG A 25 2.00 1.31 7.79
CA ARG A 25 2.98 0.22 7.70
C ARG A 25 2.47 -0.91 6.82
N ILE A 26 3.39 -1.62 6.17
CA ILE A 26 3.09 -2.82 5.39
C ILE A 26 3.96 -3.98 5.87
N GLN A 27 3.37 -5.16 6.00
CA GLN A 27 4.08 -6.39 6.31
C GLN A 27 4.23 -7.24 5.04
N LEU A 28 5.48 -7.44 4.65
CA LEU A 28 5.87 -8.26 3.50
C LEU A 28 6.80 -9.37 3.98
N LYS A 29 6.73 -10.55 3.36
CA LYS A 29 7.77 -11.57 3.42
C LYS A 29 8.31 -11.79 2.01
N ILE A 30 9.61 -11.74 1.86
CA ILE A 30 10.27 -11.84 0.56
C ILE A 30 11.29 -12.96 0.64
N ASP A 31 11.11 -13.97 -0.20
CA ASP A 31 11.99 -15.13 -0.30
C ASP A 31 12.46 -15.26 -1.75
N CYS A 32 13.76 -15.45 -1.96
CA CYS A 32 14.33 -15.70 -3.29
C CYS A 32 15.01 -17.06 -3.27
N ILE A 33 14.54 -17.98 -4.11
CA ILE A 33 15.08 -19.35 -4.21
C ILE A 33 15.40 -19.62 -5.68
N GLY A 34 16.69 -19.73 -5.99
CA GLY A 34 17.17 -19.85 -7.37
C GLY A 34 16.78 -18.63 -8.21
N ASN A 35 16.09 -18.86 -9.32
CA ASN A 35 15.60 -17.81 -10.22
C ASN A 35 14.13 -17.40 -9.97
N LYS A 36 13.58 -17.73 -8.80
CA LYS A 36 12.18 -17.43 -8.44
C LYS A 36 12.11 -16.52 -7.23
N LEU A 37 11.47 -15.36 -7.40
CA LEU A 37 11.21 -14.41 -6.33
C LEU A 37 9.79 -14.58 -5.82
N THR A 38 9.62 -14.89 -4.54
CA THR A 38 8.31 -15.05 -3.90
C THR A 38 8.08 -13.93 -2.90
N ILE A 39 6.97 -13.21 -3.07
CA ILE A 39 6.59 -12.08 -2.23
C ILE A 39 5.22 -12.39 -1.63
N GLU A 40 5.19 -12.54 -0.31
CA GLU A 40 3.95 -12.67 0.46
C GLU A 40 3.54 -11.28 0.97
N VAL A 41 2.41 -10.80 0.46
CA VAL A 41 1.79 -9.55 0.90
C VAL A 41 0.79 -9.90 2.01
N LYS A 42 1.20 -9.68 3.27
CA LYS A 42 0.39 -10.07 4.44
C LYS A 42 -0.70 -9.05 4.74
N GLN A 43 -0.32 -7.90 5.26
CA GLN A 43 -1.25 -6.89 5.76
C GLN A 43 -0.67 -5.48 5.73
N GLY A 44 -1.56 -4.49 5.74
CA GLY A 44 -1.27 -3.09 5.99
C GLY A 44 -1.87 -2.65 7.32
N LYS A 45 -1.26 -1.68 7.98
CA LYS A 45 -1.78 -1.08 9.22
C LYS A 45 -1.66 0.43 9.19
N ASN A 46 -2.63 1.12 9.78
CA ASN A 46 -2.68 2.58 9.90
C ASN A 46 -2.51 3.32 8.56
N LEU A 47 -3.12 2.80 7.48
CA LEU A 47 -3.05 3.47 6.18
C LEU A 47 -3.78 4.81 6.23
N ILE A 48 -3.37 5.76 5.39
CA ILE A 48 -4.00 7.08 5.31
C ILE A 48 -5.40 6.93 4.69
N PRO A 49 -6.42 7.62 5.23
CA PRO A 49 -7.70 7.78 4.56
C PRO A 49 -7.57 8.64 3.30
N MET A 50 -7.98 8.10 2.16
CA MET A 50 -7.91 8.79 0.87
C MET A 50 -9.29 9.09 0.28
N ASP A 51 -10.35 8.53 0.86
CA ASP A 51 -11.73 8.69 0.41
C ASP A 51 -12.57 9.51 1.41
N PRO A 52 -13.66 10.18 0.96
CA PRO A 52 -14.49 11.04 1.81
C PRO A 52 -15.15 10.34 3.00
N ASN A 53 -15.26 9.00 2.96
CA ASN A 53 -15.76 8.20 4.08
C ASN A 53 -14.73 8.05 5.22
N GLY A 54 -13.56 8.68 5.11
CA GLY A 54 -12.48 8.55 6.09
C GLY A 54 -11.78 7.19 6.04
N LEU A 55 -11.93 6.45 4.94
CA LEU A 55 -11.31 5.14 4.70
C LEU A 55 -10.57 5.16 3.35
N SER A 56 -10.14 3.98 2.90
CA SER A 56 -9.48 3.76 1.61
C SER A 56 -9.87 2.39 1.05
N ASP A 57 -9.69 2.20 -0.26
CA ASP A 57 -9.79 0.90 -0.93
C ASP A 57 -8.38 0.33 -1.28
N PRO A 58 -7.57 -0.12 -0.31
CA PRO A 58 -6.16 -0.44 -0.55
C PRO A 58 -5.93 -1.74 -1.34
N TYR A 59 -4.94 -1.69 -2.23
CA TYR A 59 -4.36 -2.83 -2.95
C TYR A 59 -2.85 -2.63 -3.16
N VAL A 60 -2.10 -3.71 -3.34
CA VAL A 60 -0.66 -3.66 -3.58
C VAL A 60 -0.36 -3.96 -5.05
N LYS A 61 0.57 -3.21 -5.64
CA LYS A 61 1.08 -3.42 -7.01
C LYS A 61 2.58 -3.71 -6.94
N LEU A 62 2.99 -4.82 -7.54
CA LEU A 62 4.38 -5.28 -7.59
C LEU A 62 4.90 -5.19 -9.03
N LYS A 63 6.14 -4.73 -9.17
CA LYS A 63 6.90 -4.69 -10.42
C LYS A 63 8.41 -4.80 -10.11
N LEU A 64 9.17 -5.42 -11.01
CA LEU A 64 10.64 -5.35 -11.00
C LEU A 64 11.10 -4.14 -11.81
N ILE A 65 12.19 -3.51 -11.38
CA ILE A 65 12.77 -2.34 -12.04
C ILE A 65 14.27 -2.63 -12.23
N PRO A 66 14.87 -2.40 -13.41
CA PRO A 66 14.28 -1.79 -14.61
C PRO A 66 13.25 -2.70 -15.29
N ASP A 67 12.12 -2.10 -15.70
CA ASP A 67 10.93 -2.82 -16.21
C ASP A 67 11.10 -3.08 -17.72
N SER A 68 11.59 -4.26 -18.10
CA SER A 68 11.72 -4.66 -19.51
C SER A 68 10.39 -5.18 -20.09
N ASP A 69 9.58 -5.84 -19.26
CA ASP A 69 8.47 -6.69 -19.73
C ASP A 69 7.07 -6.14 -19.37
N ASN A 70 6.98 -5.01 -18.68
CA ASN A 70 5.74 -4.37 -18.22
C ASN A 70 4.83 -5.28 -17.37
N VAL A 71 5.36 -6.37 -16.81
CA VAL A 71 4.58 -7.35 -16.04
C VAL A 71 4.28 -6.77 -14.65
N LYS A 72 3.04 -6.29 -14.49
CA LYS A 72 2.52 -5.76 -13.22
C LYS A 72 1.65 -6.82 -12.55
N ARG A 73 2.01 -7.22 -11.33
CA ARG A 73 1.16 -8.06 -10.47
C ARG A 73 0.45 -7.18 -9.45
N LYS A 74 -0.80 -7.52 -9.11
CA LYS A 74 -1.59 -6.78 -8.11
C LYS A 74 -2.30 -7.77 -7.19
N THR A 75 -2.48 -7.38 -5.94
CA THR A 75 -3.37 -8.08 -5.01
C THR A 75 -4.83 -7.70 -5.28
N LYS A 76 -5.76 -8.37 -4.61
CA LYS A 76 -7.14 -7.94 -4.51
C LYS A 76 -7.23 -6.58 -3.81
N THR A 77 -8.23 -5.81 -4.20
CA THR A 77 -8.63 -4.58 -3.52
C THR A 77 -9.53 -4.93 -2.35
N ILE A 78 -9.19 -4.44 -1.15
CA ILE A 78 -10.04 -4.53 0.02
C ILE A 78 -10.77 -3.20 0.16
N LYS A 79 -12.10 -3.23 0.24
CA LYS A 79 -12.91 -2.01 0.26
C LYS A 79 -12.97 -1.38 1.66
N ALA A 80 -13.01 -0.05 1.71
CA ALA A 80 -13.27 0.75 2.89
C ALA A 80 -12.51 0.27 4.14
N CYS A 81 -11.19 0.16 4.05
CA CYS A 81 -10.34 -0.39 5.11
C CYS A 81 -8.97 0.30 5.16
N LEU A 82 -8.53 0.68 6.38
CA LEU A 82 -7.19 1.23 6.63
C LEU A 82 -6.22 0.21 7.23
N ASN A 83 -6.70 -1.00 7.54
CA ASN A 83 -5.91 -2.10 8.08
C ASN A 83 -6.15 -3.40 7.26
N PRO A 84 -5.86 -3.38 5.95
CA PRO A 84 -6.15 -4.51 5.06
C PRO A 84 -5.32 -5.74 5.40
N VAL A 85 -5.91 -6.92 5.23
CA VAL A 85 -5.22 -8.22 5.29
C VAL A 85 -5.41 -8.91 3.94
N TRP A 86 -4.34 -9.00 3.15
CA TRP A 86 -4.38 -9.65 1.83
C TRP A 86 -4.03 -11.14 1.93
N ASN A 87 -2.97 -11.49 2.67
CA ASN A 87 -2.41 -12.84 2.72
C ASN A 87 -2.25 -13.47 1.32
N GLU A 88 -1.78 -12.68 0.35
CA GLU A 88 -1.58 -13.10 -1.03
C GLU A 88 -0.10 -13.34 -1.30
N THR A 89 0.23 -14.48 -1.91
CA THR A 89 1.59 -14.79 -2.36
C THR A 89 1.70 -14.59 -3.86
N ILE A 90 2.65 -13.76 -4.28
CA ILE A 90 2.93 -13.44 -5.67
C ILE A 90 4.35 -13.92 -5.99
N SER A 91 4.48 -14.75 -7.02
CA SER A 91 5.79 -15.15 -7.55
C SER A 91 6.12 -14.37 -8.82
N LEU A 92 7.37 -13.93 -8.90
CA LEU A 92 8.00 -13.26 -10.04
C LEU A 92 9.14 -14.14 -10.56
#